data_AF-A0AAW6T4C3-F1
#
_entry.id   AF-A0AAW6T4C3-F1
#
_cell.length_a   1.000
_cell.length_b   1.000
_cell.length_c   1.000
_cell.angle_alpha   90.00
_cell.angle_beta   90.00
_cell.angle_gamma   90.00
#
_symmetry.space_group_name_H-M   'P 1'
#
loop_
_entity.id
_entity.type
_entity.pdbx_description
1 polymer ?
#
loop_
_entity_poly.entity_id
_entity_poly.type
_entity_poly.pdbx_seq_one_letter_code
_entity_poly.pdbx_strand_id
1 'polypeptide(L)'
;MSLATQFYTMLAMISMGSFFGATLDTYNRFLKRGSRKRLIVFINDVLFWLLQGLLIFYILFLVNFGEIRFYIFVALLCGFAAYQALMKTTYLKLLEISIDLIVAIANYISHLFMTIVYSPIKWLVILLITVVFWMGKALYALVQTILKVLLLMVKILFKPIIWIVQLLWRAIPTSIKKIIEKSYNLIAGNVKKATNKTISGLKTILKIFKR
;
A
#
# COMPACT_ATOMS: atom_id res chain seq x y z
N MET A 1 -29.54 -30.25 -53.63
CA MET A 1 -28.19 -30.15 -53.03
C MET A 1 -27.30 -31.26 -53.57
N SER A 2 -26.04 -30.98 -53.89
CA SER A 2 -25.06 -32.03 -54.22
C SER A 2 -24.58 -32.75 -52.96
N LEU A 3 -24.07 -33.97 -53.12
CA LEU A 3 -23.49 -34.76 -52.02
C LEU A 3 -22.31 -34.02 -51.36
N ALA A 4 -21.51 -33.30 -52.16
CA ALA A 4 -20.40 -32.49 -51.66
C ALA A 4 -20.89 -31.42 -50.67
N THR A 5 -21.95 -30.67 -51.00
CA THR A 5 -22.51 -29.64 -50.10
C THR A 5 -23.00 -30.27 -48.78
N GLN A 6 -23.55 -31.48 -48.82
CA GLN A 6 -23.98 -32.19 -47.61
C GLN A 6 -22.78 -32.54 -46.71
N PHE A 7 -21.70 -33.08 -47.28
CA PHE A 7 -20.47 -33.36 -46.53
C PHE A 7 -19.84 -32.10 -45.94
N TYR A 8 -19.75 -31.01 -46.71
CA TYR A 8 -19.27 -29.72 -46.20
C TYR A 8 -20.13 -29.21 -45.05
N THR A 9 -21.45 -29.33 -45.16
CA THR A 9 -22.38 -28.95 -44.09
C THR A 9 -22.15 -29.79 -42.84
N MET A 10 -22.02 -31.11 -42.97
CA MET A 10 -21.76 -31.98 -41.82
C MET A 10 -20.43 -31.64 -41.13
N LEU A 11 -19.36 -31.45 -41.90
CA LEU A 11 -18.05 -31.10 -41.34
C LEU A 11 -18.08 -29.73 -40.65
N ALA A 12 -18.74 -28.74 -41.25
CA ALA A 12 -18.95 -27.43 -40.64
C ALA A 12 -19.77 -27.51 -39.33
N MET A 13 -20.76 -28.39 -39.26
CA MET A 13 -21.56 -28.57 -38.05
C MET A 13 -20.81 -29.33 -36.96
N ILE A 14 -19.95 -30.29 -37.32
CA ILE A 14 -19.03 -30.95 -36.39
C ILE A 14 -18.02 -29.95 -35.82
N SER A 15 -17.40 -29.12 -36.68
CA SER A 15 -16.45 -28.11 -36.21
C SER A 15 -17.13 -27.07 -35.31
N MET A 16 -18.36 -26.68 -35.64
CA MET A 16 -19.18 -25.80 -34.80
C MET A 16 -19.57 -26.44 -33.46
N GLY A 17 -19.86 -27.74 -33.42
CA GLY A 17 -20.08 -28.49 -32.18
C GLY A 17 -18.83 -28.53 -31.30
N SER A 18 -17.66 -28.73 -31.89
CA SER A 18 -16.38 -28.67 -31.18
C SER A 18 -16.09 -27.26 -30.65
N PHE A 19 -16.31 -26.24 -31.48
CA PHE A 19 -16.17 -24.84 -31.09
C PHE A 19 -17.14 -24.45 -29.97
N PHE A 20 -18.37 -24.96 -30.02
CA PHE A 20 -19.33 -24.80 -28.93
C PHE A 20 -18.81 -25.37 -27.61
N GLY A 21 -18.22 -26.56 -27.62
CA GLY A 21 -17.59 -27.14 -26.43
C GLY A 21 -16.48 -26.25 -25.86
N ALA A 22 -15.59 -25.76 -26.72
CA ALA A 22 -14.49 -24.88 -26.33
C ALA A 22 -14.97 -23.55 -25.73
N THR A 23 -15.96 -22.91 -26.36
CA THR A 23 -16.53 -21.65 -25.89
C THR A 23 -17.31 -21.83 -24.59
N LEU A 24 -18.03 -22.95 -24.42
CA LEU A 24 -18.75 -23.28 -23.18
C LEU A 24 -17.78 -23.47 -22.00
N ASP A 25 -16.69 -24.21 -22.19
CA ASP A 25 -15.69 -24.41 -21.13
C ASP A 25 -14.99 -23.10 -20.75
N THR A 26 -14.66 -22.26 -21.73
CA THR A 26 -14.13 -20.91 -21.50
C THR A 26 -15.11 -20.03 -20.73
N TYR A 27 -16.37 -20.01 -21.17
CA TYR A 27 -17.45 -19.26 -20.53
C TYR A 27 -17.59 -19.66 -19.05
N ASN A 28 -17.63 -20.98 -18.77
CA ASN A 28 -17.73 -21.51 -17.42
C ASN A 28 -16.53 -21.12 -16.53
N ARG A 29 -15.30 -21.11 -17.08
CA ARG A 29 -14.08 -20.70 -16.35
C ARG A 29 -14.14 -19.22 -15.94
N PHE A 30 -14.63 -18.34 -16.81
CA PHE A 30 -14.71 -16.90 -16.55
C PHE A 30 -15.90 -16.48 -15.68
N LEU A 31 -17.04 -17.16 -15.80
CA LEU A 31 -18.27 -16.76 -15.11
C LEU A 31 -18.18 -16.95 -13.58
N LYS A 32 -17.37 -17.92 -13.10
CA LYS A 32 -17.19 -18.27 -11.67
C LYS A 32 -18.52 -18.22 -10.90
N ARG A 33 -19.44 -19.12 -11.26
CA ARG A 33 -20.87 -19.09 -10.91
C ARG A 33 -21.19 -18.89 -9.41
N GLY A 34 -20.32 -19.35 -8.51
CA GLY A 34 -20.51 -19.24 -7.06
C GLY A 34 -20.27 -17.86 -6.45
N SER A 35 -19.47 -16.99 -7.10
CA SER A 35 -19.11 -15.68 -6.54
C SER A 35 -19.86 -14.50 -7.16
N ARG A 36 -20.62 -14.74 -8.25
CA ARG A 36 -21.25 -13.70 -9.05
C ARG A 36 -22.76 -13.60 -8.75
N LYS A 37 -23.31 -12.38 -8.76
CA LYS A 37 -24.75 -12.14 -8.54
C LYS A 37 -25.60 -12.94 -9.54
N ARG A 38 -26.68 -13.57 -9.05
CA ARG A 38 -27.56 -14.45 -9.84
C ARG A 38 -28.10 -13.80 -11.11
N LEU A 39 -28.46 -12.50 -11.05
CA LEU A 39 -28.96 -11.75 -12.21
C LEU A 39 -27.90 -11.61 -13.31
N ILE A 40 -26.63 -11.39 -12.95
CA ILE A 40 -25.55 -11.26 -13.93
C ILE A 40 -25.28 -12.61 -14.59
N VAL A 41 -25.28 -13.70 -13.82
CA VAL A 41 -25.18 -15.07 -14.36
C VAL A 41 -26.31 -15.35 -15.34
N PHE A 42 -27.54 -15.00 -14.99
CA PHE A 42 -28.71 -15.19 -15.86
C PHE A 42 -28.59 -14.41 -17.17
N ILE A 43 -28.25 -13.12 -17.13
CA ILE A 43 -28.10 -12.30 -18.34
C ILE A 43 -26.98 -12.84 -19.24
N ASN A 44 -25.85 -13.24 -18.65
CA ASN A 44 -24.75 -13.82 -19.42
C ASN A 44 -25.13 -15.18 -20.01
N ASP A 45 -25.87 -16.03 -19.28
CA ASP A 45 -26.34 -17.33 -19.78
C ASP A 45 -27.25 -17.11 -21.01
N VAL A 46 -28.20 -16.18 -20.92
CA VAL A 46 -29.09 -15.83 -22.05
C VAL A 46 -28.28 -15.29 -23.24
N LEU A 47 -27.35 -14.37 -23.00
CA LEU A 47 -26.52 -13.78 -24.06
C LEU A 47 -25.64 -14.83 -24.73
N PHE A 48 -25.06 -15.75 -23.96
CA PHE A 48 -24.23 -16.84 -24.47
C PHE A 48 -25.04 -17.78 -25.37
N TRP A 49 -26.20 -18.25 -24.92
CA TRP A 49 -27.05 -19.13 -25.72
C TRP A 49 -27.56 -18.45 -26.99
N LEU A 50 -27.92 -17.16 -26.90
CA LEU A 50 -28.36 -16.37 -28.06
C LEU A 50 -27.23 -16.21 -29.08
N LEU A 51 -26.04 -15.81 -28.62
CA LEU A 51 -24.87 -15.63 -29.49
C LEU A 51 -24.47 -16.95 -30.15
N GLN A 52 -24.46 -18.04 -29.40
CA GLN A 52 -24.12 -19.36 -29.94
C GLN A 52 -25.15 -19.86 -30.95
N GLY A 53 -26.44 -19.72 -30.65
CA GLY A 53 -27.52 -20.08 -31.56
C GLY A 53 -27.42 -19.30 -32.87
N LEU A 54 -27.19 -17.98 -32.78
CA LEU A 54 -26.97 -17.13 -33.96
C LEU A 54 -25.72 -17.53 -34.75
N LEU A 55 -24.62 -17.88 -34.07
CA LEU A 55 -23.37 -18.26 -34.74
C LEU A 55 -23.53 -19.59 -35.49
N ILE A 56 -24.15 -20.60 -34.84
CA ILE A 56 -24.46 -21.89 -35.48
C ILE A 56 -25.39 -21.67 -36.67
N PHE A 57 -26.46 -20.89 -36.50
CA PHE A 57 -27.40 -20.60 -37.57
C PHE A 57 -26.74 -19.84 -38.72
N TYR A 58 -25.88 -18.87 -38.43
CA TYR A 58 -25.15 -18.10 -39.45
C TYR A 58 -24.24 -18.99 -40.30
N ILE A 59 -23.47 -19.88 -39.67
CA ILE A 59 -22.62 -20.84 -40.39
C ILE A 59 -23.48 -21.81 -41.20
N LEU A 60 -24.61 -22.27 -40.64
CA LEU A 60 -25.56 -23.11 -41.36
C LEU A 60 -26.18 -22.37 -42.57
N PHE A 61 -26.46 -21.08 -42.42
CA PHE A 61 -26.93 -20.21 -43.48
C PHE A 61 -25.90 -20.08 -44.61
N LEU A 62 -24.63 -19.91 -44.26
CA LEU A 62 -23.55 -19.77 -45.24
C LEU A 62 -23.32 -21.06 -46.06
N VAL A 63 -23.38 -22.22 -45.39
CA VAL A 63 -23.02 -23.50 -46.04
C VAL A 63 -24.21 -24.21 -46.68
N ASN A 64 -25.41 -23.99 -46.15
CA ASN A 64 -26.60 -24.77 -46.50
C ASN A 64 -27.85 -23.90 -46.73
N PHE A 65 -27.70 -22.57 -46.87
CA PHE A 65 -28.81 -21.61 -46.95
C PHE A 65 -29.80 -21.67 -45.78
N GLY A 66 -29.38 -22.24 -44.65
CA GLY A 66 -30.18 -22.31 -43.43
C GLY A 66 -31.22 -23.42 -43.46
N GLU A 67 -31.08 -24.41 -44.36
CA GLU A 67 -31.97 -25.57 -44.38
C GLU A 67 -31.71 -26.43 -43.13
N ILE A 68 -32.69 -26.46 -42.23
CA ILE A 68 -32.59 -27.22 -40.98
C ILE A 68 -33.00 -28.67 -41.27
N ARG A 69 -32.05 -29.60 -41.10
CA ARG A 69 -32.25 -31.04 -41.26
C ARG A 69 -31.78 -31.79 -40.03
N PHE A 70 -32.38 -32.95 -39.75
CA PHE A 70 -32.10 -33.70 -38.53
C PHE A 70 -30.62 -34.10 -38.36
N TYR A 71 -29.94 -34.49 -39.45
CA TYR A 71 -28.54 -34.91 -39.38
C TYR A 71 -27.57 -33.78 -38.98
N ILE A 72 -27.97 -32.50 -39.13
CA ILE A 72 -27.16 -31.35 -38.67
C ILE A 72 -27.04 -31.35 -37.15
N PHE A 73 -28.13 -31.64 -36.44
CA PHE A 73 -28.11 -31.75 -34.99
C PHE A 73 -27.22 -32.91 -34.54
N VAL A 74 -27.28 -34.05 -35.23
CA VAL A 74 -26.40 -35.20 -34.96
C VAL A 74 -24.93 -34.84 -35.19
N ALA A 75 -24.61 -34.16 -36.29
CA ALA A 75 -23.26 -33.68 -36.58
C ALA A 75 -22.75 -32.72 -35.49
N LEU A 76 -23.60 -31.81 -35.02
CA LEU A 76 -23.25 -30.86 -33.97
C LEU A 76 -23.03 -31.54 -32.61
N LEU A 77 -23.89 -32.48 -32.23
CA LEU A 77 -23.72 -33.29 -31.02
C LEU A 77 -22.46 -34.16 -31.11
N CYS A 78 -22.19 -34.74 -32.28
CA CYS A 78 -20.98 -35.53 -32.52
C CYS A 78 -19.72 -34.67 -32.37
N GLY A 79 -19.70 -33.47 -32.95
CA GLY A 79 -18.59 -32.52 -32.78
C GLY A 79 -18.38 -32.12 -31.31
N PHE A 80 -19.46 -31.81 -30.61
CA PHE A 80 -19.39 -31.50 -29.18
C PHE A 80 -18.85 -32.69 -28.35
N ALA A 81 -19.33 -33.91 -28.61
CA ALA A 81 -18.84 -35.12 -27.95
C ALA A 81 -17.36 -35.40 -28.27
N ALA A 82 -16.95 -35.21 -29.52
CA ALA A 82 -15.55 -35.35 -29.94
C ALA A 82 -14.65 -34.34 -29.22
N TYR A 83 -15.09 -33.08 -29.08
CA TYR A 83 -14.38 -32.09 -28.27
C TYR A 83 -14.26 -32.55 -26.80
N GLN A 84 -15.37 -32.98 -26.20
CA GLN A 84 -15.41 -33.37 -24.80
C GLN A 84 -14.47 -34.55 -24.50
N ALA A 85 -14.43 -35.54 -25.40
CA ALA A 85 -13.64 -36.75 -25.23
C ALA A 85 -12.15 -36.54 -25.53
N LEU A 86 -11.82 -35.78 -26.58
CA LEU A 86 -10.47 -35.75 -27.14
C LEU A 86 -9.72 -34.43 -26.86
N MET A 87 -10.42 -33.29 -26.93
CA MET A 87 -9.78 -31.97 -26.95
C MET A 87 -9.89 -31.21 -25.63
N LYS A 88 -10.86 -31.55 -24.77
CA LYS A 88 -11.13 -30.84 -23.52
C LYS A 88 -9.89 -30.65 -22.65
N THR A 89 -9.16 -31.72 -22.36
CA THR A 89 -7.99 -31.67 -21.47
C THR A 89 -6.89 -30.78 -22.04
N THR A 90 -6.60 -30.92 -23.33
CA THR A 90 -5.58 -30.11 -24.02
C THR A 90 -5.99 -28.64 -24.06
N TYR A 91 -7.26 -28.38 -24.36
CA TYR A 91 -7.82 -27.03 -24.41
C TYR A 91 -7.75 -26.33 -23.06
N LEU A 92 -8.16 -26.99 -21.98
CA LEU A 92 -8.12 -26.41 -20.64
C LEU A 92 -6.70 -26.12 -20.18
N LYS A 93 -5.73 -26.99 -20.48
CA LYS A 93 -4.31 -26.73 -20.21
C LYS A 93 -3.80 -25.51 -20.98
N LEU A 94 -4.13 -25.41 -22.28
CA LEU A 94 -3.75 -24.26 -23.09
C LEU A 94 -4.39 -22.97 -22.57
N LEU A 95 -5.66 -23.04 -22.17
CA LEU A 95 -6.39 -21.91 -21.59
C LEU A 95 -5.73 -21.46 -20.29
N GLU A 96 -5.34 -22.37 -19.41
CA GLU A 96 -4.64 -22.06 -18.16
C GLU A 96 -3.27 -21.42 -18.42
N ILE A 97 -2.47 -22.00 -19.30
CA ILE A 97 -1.19 -21.41 -19.72
C ILE A 97 -1.38 -20.00 -20.27
N SER A 98 -2.43 -19.77 -21.08
CA SER A 98 -2.73 -18.44 -21.63
C SER A 98 -3.09 -17.42 -20.53
N ILE A 99 -3.89 -17.84 -19.55
CA ILE A 99 -4.28 -16.99 -18.41
C ILE A 99 -3.05 -16.66 -17.57
N ASP A 100 -2.24 -17.67 -17.23
CA ASP A 100 -1.04 -17.50 -16.42
C ASP A 100 -0.01 -16.62 -17.11
N LEU A 101 0.16 -16.76 -18.44
CA LEU A 101 1.01 -15.90 -19.23
C LEU A 101 0.54 -14.44 -19.19
N ILE A 102 -0.76 -14.19 -19.37
CA ILE A 102 -1.33 -12.84 -19.31
C ILE A 102 -1.13 -12.23 -17.92
N VAL A 103 -1.38 -13.00 -16.85
CA VAL A 103 -1.17 -12.56 -15.46
C VAL A 103 0.31 -12.29 -15.19
N ALA A 104 1.21 -13.15 -15.67
CA ALA A 104 2.65 -12.96 -15.54
C ALA A 104 3.12 -11.69 -16.24
N ILE A 105 2.65 -11.44 -17.46
CA ILE A 105 2.94 -10.21 -18.21
C ILE A 105 2.41 -8.98 -17.46
N ALA A 106 1.17 -9.02 -16.98
CA ALA A 106 0.58 -7.91 -16.24
C ALA A 106 1.35 -7.60 -14.94
N ASN A 107 1.74 -8.63 -14.19
CA ASN A 107 2.55 -8.47 -12.99
C ASN A 107 3.96 -7.97 -13.32
N TYR A 108 4.56 -8.46 -14.41
CA TYR A 108 5.85 -7.97 -14.86
C TYR A 108 5.81 -6.48 -15.20
N ILE A 109 4.78 -6.04 -15.94
CA ILE A 109 4.55 -4.63 -16.26
C ILE A 109 4.35 -3.79 -14.99
N SER A 110 3.56 -4.28 -14.03
CA SER A 110 3.33 -3.55 -12.78
C SER A 110 4.61 -3.44 -11.94
N HIS A 111 5.42 -4.50 -11.88
CA HIS A 111 6.73 -4.47 -11.23
C HIS A 111 7.70 -3.52 -11.93
N LEU A 112 7.73 -3.49 -13.26
CA LEU A 112 8.53 -2.54 -14.03
C LEU A 112 8.10 -1.11 -13.72
N PHE A 113 6.80 -0.82 -13.74
CA PHE A 113 6.29 0.52 -13.42
C PHE A 113 6.65 0.95 -12.00
N MET A 114 6.48 0.06 -11.00
CA MET A 114 6.87 0.36 -9.63
C MET A 114 8.38 0.57 -9.50
N THR A 115 9.20 -0.25 -10.16
CA THR A 115 10.66 -0.11 -10.07
C THR A 115 11.15 1.16 -10.75
N ILE A 116 10.59 1.49 -11.91
CA ILE A 116 11.01 2.64 -12.72
C ILE A 116 10.47 3.95 -12.14
N VAL A 117 9.25 3.98 -11.58
CA VAL A 117 8.62 5.22 -11.12
C VAL A 117 8.75 5.41 -9.61
N TYR A 118 8.40 4.40 -8.81
CA TYR A 118 8.39 4.55 -7.36
C TYR A 118 9.81 4.62 -6.76
N SER A 119 10.74 3.81 -7.28
CA SER A 119 12.12 3.79 -6.78
C SER A 119 12.84 5.15 -6.90
N PRO A 120 12.87 5.83 -8.06
CA PRO A 120 13.56 7.12 -8.16
C PRO A 120 12.87 8.22 -7.35
N ILE A 121 11.54 8.22 -7.27
CA ILE A 121 10.80 9.19 -6.44
C ILE A 121 11.18 9.02 -4.97
N LYS A 122 11.26 7.78 -4.47
CA LYS A 122 11.68 7.51 -3.09
C LYS A 122 13.10 8.04 -2.84
N TRP A 123 14.04 7.78 -3.75
CA TRP A 123 15.41 8.31 -3.65
C TRP A 123 15.45 9.84 -3.66
N LEU A 124 14.66 10.49 -4.53
CA LEU A 124 14.54 11.95 -4.56
C LEU A 124 14.03 12.52 -3.23
N VAL A 125 13.00 11.91 -2.64
CA VAL A 125 12.47 12.34 -1.33
C VAL A 125 13.50 12.16 -0.22
N ILE A 126 14.22 11.03 -0.20
CA ILE A 126 15.29 10.79 0.78
C ILE A 126 16.41 11.84 0.61
N LEU A 127 16.77 12.18 -0.62
CA LEU A 127 17.78 13.19 -0.92
C LEU A 127 17.35 14.56 -0.37
N LEU A 128 16.09 14.97 -0.64
CA LEU A 128 15.53 16.22 -0.11
C LEU A 128 15.55 16.26 1.42
N ILE A 129 15.07 15.20 2.10
CA ILE A 129 15.07 15.12 3.57
C ILE A 129 16.50 15.20 4.11
N THR A 130 17.45 14.53 3.45
CA THR A 130 18.86 14.54 3.85
C THR A 130 19.45 15.95 3.74
N VAL A 131 19.18 16.68 2.66
CA VAL A 131 19.64 18.07 2.47
C VAL A 131 19.06 18.98 3.56
N VAL A 132 17.75 18.89 3.84
CA VAL A 132 17.10 19.68 4.90
C VAL A 132 17.72 19.40 6.28
N PHE A 133 17.97 18.13 6.60
CA PHE A 133 18.59 17.76 7.87
C PHE A 133 20.02 18.28 8.01
N TRP A 134 20.81 18.23 6.93
CA TRP A 134 22.15 18.81 6.89
C TRP A 134 22.13 20.33 7.07
N MET A 135 21.21 21.04 6.40
CA MET A 135 21.02 22.48 6.58
C MET A 135 20.63 22.81 8.02
N GLY A 136 19.70 22.06 8.62
CA GLY A 136 19.31 22.23 10.02
C GLY A 136 20.47 22.03 10.98
N LYS A 137 21.30 21.01 10.76
CA LYS A 137 22.55 20.80 11.54
C LYS A 137 23.52 21.97 11.39
N ALA A 138 23.71 22.47 10.17
CA ALA A 138 24.60 23.61 9.92
C ALA A 138 24.10 24.86 10.67
N LEU A 139 22.80 25.14 10.60
CA LEU A 139 22.19 26.26 11.30
C LEU A 139 22.31 26.13 12.83
N TYR A 140 22.04 24.93 13.37
CA TYR A 140 22.22 24.65 14.79
C TYR A 140 23.68 24.85 15.24
N ALA A 141 24.64 24.40 14.42
CA ALA A 141 26.06 24.61 14.69
C ALA A 141 26.42 26.11 14.75
N LEU A 142 25.91 26.93 13.83
CA LEU A 142 26.10 28.39 13.84
C LEU A 142 25.49 29.04 15.09
N VAL A 143 24.27 28.66 15.47
CA VAL A 143 23.65 29.17 16.71
C VAL A 143 24.49 28.78 17.92
N GLN A 144 24.97 27.54 17.97
CA GLN A 144 25.80 27.06 19.07
C GLN A 144 27.16 27.79 19.14
N THR A 145 27.80 28.12 18.01
CA THR A 145 29.05 28.91 18.01
C THR A 145 28.80 30.32 18.51
N ILE A 146 27.76 31.00 18.04
CA ILE A 146 27.39 32.35 18.49
C ILE A 146 27.08 32.35 20.00
N LEU A 147 26.30 31.38 20.48
CA LEU A 147 25.92 31.30 21.88
C LEU A 147 27.14 31.02 22.78
N LYS A 148 28.09 30.16 22.33
CA LYS A 148 29.37 29.95 23.01
C LYS A 148 30.20 31.23 23.07
N VAL A 149 30.27 31.99 21.98
CA VAL A 149 31.02 33.27 21.92
C VAL A 149 30.37 34.30 22.85
N LEU A 150 29.05 34.42 22.84
CA LEU A 150 28.30 35.32 23.72
C LEU A 150 28.53 34.96 25.20
N LEU A 151 28.41 33.68 25.56
CA LEU A 151 28.68 33.21 26.92
C LEU A 151 30.13 33.47 27.33
N LEU A 152 31.08 33.34 26.40
CA LEU A 152 32.49 33.65 26.65
C LEU A 152 32.69 35.14 26.91
N MET A 153 32.06 36.03 26.14
CA MET A 153 32.06 37.48 26.40
C MET A 153 31.47 37.83 27.77
N VAL A 154 30.30 37.26 28.10
CA VAL A 154 29.66 37.47 29.41
C VAL A 154 30.58 36.97 30.53
N LYS A 155 31.15 35.77 30.40
CA LYS A 155 32.05 35.22 31.42
C LYS A 155 33.32 36.05 31.57
N ILE A 156 33.87 36.60 30.49
CA ILE A 156 35.01 37.51 30.52
C ILE A 156 34.65 38.81 31.24
N LEU A 157 33.47 39.37 31.00
CA LEU A 157 33.00 40.61 31.65
C LEU A 157 32.74 40.43 33.16
N PHE A 158 32.15 39.30 33.56
CA PHE A 158 31.84 39.03 34.97
C PHE A 158 33.02 38.48 35.78
N LYS A 159 34.04 37.90 35.13
CA LYS A 159 35.28 37.45 35.81
C LYS A 159 35.98 38.55 36.63
N PRO A 160 36.25 39.77 36.12
CA PRO A 160 36.88 40.83 36.90
C PRO A 160 35.98 41.31 38.04
N ILE A 161 34.66 41.33 37.85
CA ILE A 161 33.70 41.68 38.91
C ILE A 161 33.78 40.66 40.05
N ILE A 162 33.80 39.36 39.75
CA ILE A 162 33.95 38.31 40.76
C ILE A 162 35.29 38.45 41.48
N TRP A 163 36.36 38.78 40.76
CA TRP A 163 37.68 38.99 41.36
C TRP A 163 37.71 40.19 42.31
N ILE A 164 37.07 41.31 41.94
CA ILE A 164 36.90 42.49 42.80
C ILE A 164 36.05 42.16 44.03
N VAL A 165 34.95 41.40 43.87
CA VAL A 165 34.12 40.94 44.99
C VAL A 165 34.92 40.04 45.93
N GLN A 166 35.76 39.15 45.40
CA GLN A 166 36.65 38.31 46.22
C GLN A 166 37.73 39.14 46.93
N LEU A 167 38.28 40.16 46.29
CA LEU A 167 39.23 41.09 46.88
C LEU A 167 38.59 41.86 48.05
N LEU A 168 37.38 42.37 47.84
CA LEU A 168 36.57 42.99 48.89
C LEU A 168 36.25 42.00 50.02
N TRP A 169 35.88 40.75 49.70
CA TRP A 169 35.63 39.71 50.72
C TRP A 169 36.87 39.39 51.58
N ARG A 170 38.08 39.50 51.00
CA ARG A 170 39.32 39.35 51.76
C ARG A 170 39.62 40.56 52.65
N ALA A 171 39.28 41.77 52.20
CA ALA A 171 39.47 43.01 52.94
C ALA A 171 38.44 43.25 54.08
N ILE A 172 37.32 42.51 54.09
CA ILE A 172 36.28 42.65 55.11
C ILE A 172 36.73 42.00 56.45
N PRO A 173 36.66 42.75 57.58
CA PRO A 173 36.99 42.23 58.92
C PRO A 173 36.00 41.15 59.37
N THR A 174 36.48 40.21 60.21
CA THR A 174 35.79 38.98 60.62
C THR A 174 34.41 39.22 61.26
N SER A 175 34.17 40.38 61.87
CA SER A 175 32.90 40.77 62.49
C SER A 175 31.75 40.90 61.49
N ILE A 176 32.01 41.42 60.28
CA ILE A 176 30.99 41.63 59.25
C ILE A 176 30.65 40.28 58.58
N LYS A 177 31.64 39.39 58.41
CA LYS A 177 31.41 38.04 57.88
C LYS A 177 30.40 37.26 58.71
N LYS A 178 30.50 37.33 60.05
CA LYS A 178 29.54 36.68 60.97
C LYS A 178 28.11 37.22 60.85
N ILE A 179 27.93 38.52 60.57
CA ILE A 179 26.60 39.13 60.38
C ILE A 179 25.97 38.65 59.07
N ILE A 180 26.76 38.57 58.01
CA ILE A 180 26.34 38.05 56.70
C ILE A 180 26.00 36.56 56.82
N GLU A 181 26.79 35.78 57.54
CA GLU A 181 26.52 34.35 57.78
C GLU A 181 25.24 34.14 58.60
N LYS A 182 25.00 34.98 59.61
CA LYS A 182 23.77 34.94 60.41
C LYS A 182 22.52 35.26 59.58
N SER A 183 22.59 36.28 58.72
CA SER A 183 21.49 36.65 57.82
C SER A 183 21.26 35.61 56.72
N TYR A 184 22.33 35.07 56.13
CA TYR A 184 22.25 33.97 55.17
C TYR A 184 21.59 32.73 55.79
N ASN A 185 21.99 32.33 57.00
CA ASN A 185 21.42 31.19 57.71
C ASN A 185 19.94 31.39 58.10
N LEU A 186 19.54 32.62 58.44
CA LEU A 186 18.13 32.96 58.70
C LEU A 186 17.28 32.85 57.43
N ILE A 187 17.77 33.38 56.31
CA ILE A 187 17.07 33.32 55.03
C ILE A 187 17.02 31.88 54.52
N ALA A 188 18.14 31.15 54.58
CA ALA A 188 18.21 29.74 54.18
C ALA A 188 17.28 28.86 55.02
N GLY A 189 17.20 29.10 56.34
CA GLY A 189 16.27 28.42 57.23
C GLY A 189 14.81 28.67 56.85
N ASN A 190 14.44 29.93 56.59
CA ASN A 190 13.07 30.29 56.20
C ASN A 190 12.69 29.74 54.82
N VAL A 191 13.61 29.78 53.85
CA VAL A 191 13.40 29.22 52.50
C VAL A 191 13.22 27.71 52.57
N LYS A 192 14.05 27.01 53.36
CA LYS A 192 13.95 25.55 53.54
C LYS A 192 12.66 25.14 54.25
N LYS A 193 12.16 25.98 55.16
CA LYS A 193 10.87 25.77 55.84
C LYS A 193 9.70 25.98 54.89
N ALA A 194 9.75 27.02 54.06
CA ALA A 194 8.74 27.30 53.05
C ALA A 194 8.68 26.17 52.00
N THR A 195 9.81 25.70 51.50
CA THR A 195 9.87 24.58 50.53
C THR A 195 9.40 23.27 51.13
N ASN A 196 9.76 22.94 52.39
CA ASN A 196 9.21 21.75 53.04
C ASN A 196 7.70 21.82 53.26
N LYS A 197 7.15 23.02 53.51
CA LYS A 197 5.70 23.23 53.69
C LYS A 197 4.94 23.12 52.36
N THR A 198 5.51 23.62 51.27
CA THR A 198 4.90 23.46 49.93
C THR A 198 4.98 22.01 49.46
N ILE A 199 6.11 21.32 49.69
CA ILE A 199 6.26 19.88 49.38
C ILE A 199 5.29 19.02 50.20
N SER A 200 5.10 19.30 51.49
CA SER A 200 4.15 18.56 52.32
C SER A 200 2.69 18.82 51.90
N GLY A 201 2.34 20.07 51.60
CA GLY A 201 1.02 20.44 51.08
C GLY A 201 0.69 19.73 49.75
N LEU A 202 1.65 19.70 48.82
CA LEU A 202 1.54 18.95 47.56
C LEU A 202 1.33 17.45 47.79
N LYS A 203 2.06 16.86 48.76
CA LYS A 203 1.91 15.43 49.11
C LYS A 203 0.52 15.11 49.66
N THR A 204 -0.07 16.02 50.43
CA THR A 204 -1.43 15.88 50.97
C THR A 204 -2.49 15.99 49.87
N ILE A 205 -2.35 16.95 48.96
CA ILE A 205 -3.26 17.11 47.81
C ILE A 205 -3.20 15.88 46.88
N LEU A 206 -1.99 15.38 46.57
CA LEU A 206 -1.81 14.14 45.80
C LEU A 206 -2.44 12.91 46.47
N LYS A 207 -2.51 12.88 47.80
CA LYS A 207 -3.11 11.77 48.56
C LYS A 207 -4.65 11.81 48.56
N ILE A 208 -5.22 13.02 48.47
CA ILE A 208 -6.67 13.24 48.33
C ILE A 208 -7.13 12.88 46.91
N PHE A 209 -6.32 13.20 45.89
CA PHE A 209 -6.64 12.90 44.48
C PHE A 209 -6.49 11.42 44.09
N LYS A 210 -5.87 10.60 44.94
CA LYS A 210 -5.63 9.16 44.71
C LYS A 210 -6.61 8.25 45.46
N ARG A 211 -7.68 8.83 46.05
CA ARG A 211 -8.77 8.13 46.74
C ARG A 211 -10.07 8.37 45.99
#